data_AF-S7WV17-F1
#
_entry.id   AF-S7WV17-F1
#
_cell.length_a   1.000
_cell.length_b   1.000
_cell.length_c   1.000
_cell.angle_alpha   90.00
_cell.angle_beta   90.00
_cell.angle_gamma   90.00
#
_symmetry.space_group_name_H-M   'P 1'
#
loop_
_entity.id
_entity.type
_entity.pdbx_description
1 polymer ?
#
loop_
_entity_poly.entity_id
_entity_poly.type
_entity_poly.pdbx_seq_one_letter_code
_entity_poly.pdbx_strand_id
1 'polypeptide(L)'
;MSSSFYIWDAKQHHPDVEINDLQQAEYYAITPQDIGFTERFKQWLIEVASIVNNPELSDNFNEKIIEFWGNAQHLSNYTYNVLVVDADMMDDSRYLYKILVETLRKYDLVAYDARHLVFFSHDHIFPNQQQIEHMLRDIKPITYAQLEQFKVLPLNKQQLSSLVRKWLSESALPIPFAKREEFGQSRNLSSNVIEEVTLLMGMFEINGFSFKNYIKISDTLTLYFHRRHNINEYNLQYLPEHLENKARPSRFTQASQLWSVMQQLQKYLIYSAEQQKDLHTFNQWINHDTEKWYFIGGGGAIQRLALARYLNDPSYDQLVEEAFPCLEHAPNMFYKNITTIEQLKIEVENILSSK
;
A
#
# COMPACT_ATOMS: atom_id res chain seq x y z
N MET A 1 -8.96 -17.85 -14.63
CA MET A 1 -9.10 -16.83 -15.69
C MET A 1 -8.59 -15.53 -15.07
N SER A 2 -7.57 -14.89 -15.63
CA SER A 2 -7.10 -13.60 -15.10
C SER A 2 -8.23 -12.60 -15.27
N SER A 3 -8.66 -11.97 -14.18
CA SER A 3 -9.70 -10.93 -14.21
C SER A 3 -9.14 -9.75 -14.99
N SER A 4 -9.67 -9.41 -16.16
CA SER A 4 -9.09 -8.33 -16.99
C SER A 4 -9.70 -6.95 -16.68
N PHE A 5 -9.02 -5.90 -17.16
CA PHE A 5 -9.56 -4.55 -17.24
C PHE A 5 -10.06 -4.30 -18.67
N TYR A 6 -11.37 -4.16 -18.83
CA TYR A 6 -12.06 -4.06 -20.12
C TYR A 6 -12.42 -2.61 -20.42
N ILE A 7 -12.22 -2.15 -21.65
CA ILE A 7 -12.45 -0.76 -22.05
C ILE A 7 -13.21 -0.73 -23.38
N TRP A 8 -14.29 0.06 -23.45
CA TRP A 8 -15.07 0.20 -24.68
C TRP A 8 -15.77 1.55 -24.82
N ASP A 9 -16.26 1.80 -26.03
CA ASP A 9 -17.13 2.93 -26.33
C ASP A 9 -18.59 2.52 -26.14
N ALA A 10 -19.22 2.91 -25.03
CA ALA A 10 -20.62 2.54 -24.72
C ALA A 10 -21.60 3.00 -25.80
N LYS A 11 -21.37 4.17 -26.42
CA LYS A 11 -22.23 4.73 -27.46
C LYS A 11 -22.17 3.96 -28.77
N GLN A 12 -21.10 3.19 -29.00
CA GLN A 12 -20.98 2.29 -30.15
C GLN A 12 -21.39 0.86 -29.79
N HIS A 13 -20.99 0.37 -28.62
CA HIS A 13 -21.20 -1.02 -28.22
C HIS A 13 -22.67 -1.31 -27.90
N HIS A 14 -23.38 -0.36 -27.28
CA HIS A 14 -24.82 -0.45 -26.98
C HIS A 14 -25.45 0.94 -26.91
N PRO A 15 -25.77 1.57 -28.06
CA PRO A 15 -26.25 2.95 -28.09
C PRO A 15 -27.56 3.19 -27.30
N ASP A 16 -28.37 2.15 -27.13
CA ASP A 16 -29.72 2.24 -26.53
C ASP A 16 -29.77 1.79 -25.06
N VAL A 17 -28.64 1.41 -24.45
CA VAL A 17 -28.60 0.87 -23.09
C VAL A 17 -27.69 1.68 -22.20
N GLU A 18 -28.24 2.19 -21.10
CA GLU A 18 -27.48 2.77 -20.00
C GLU A 18 -27.05 1.65 -19.03
N ILE A 19 -25.77 1.59 -18.71
CA ILE A 19 -25.21 0.61 -17.77
C ILE A 19 -25.52 1.06 -16.35
N ASN A 20 -26.41 0.35 -15.68
CA ASN A 20 -26.93 0.73 -14.35
C ASN A 20 -26.46 -0.21 -13.23
N ASP A 21 -25.91 -1.37 -13.57
CA ASP A 21 -25.39 -2.33 -12.60
C ASP A 21 -24.13 -3.07 -13.08
N LEU A 22 -23.47 -3.77 -12.16
CA LEU A 22 -22.24 -4.50 -12.45
C LEU A 22 -22.45 -5.72 -13.35
N GLN A 23 -23.63 -6.34 -13.33
CA GLN A 23 -23.93 -7.51 -14.18
C GLN A 23 -24.03 -7.09 -15.64
N GLN A 24 -24.67 -5.95 -15.91
CA GLN A 24 -24.70 -5.32 -17.22
C GLN A 24 -23.29 -4.93 -17.68
N ALA A 25 -22.52 -4.26 -16.81
CA ALA A 25 -21.14 -3.87 -17.12
C ALA A 25 -20.27 -5.08 -17.48
N GLU A 26 -20.33 -6.15 -16.68
CA GLU A 26 -19.61 -7.41 -16.93
C GLU A 26 -20.05 -8.06 -18.24
N TYR A 27 -21.36 -8.18 -18.46
CA TYR A 27 -21.92 -8.79 -19.67
C TYR A 27 -21.41 -8.09 -20.94
N TYR A 28 -21.46 -6.76 -20.98
CA TYR A 28 -20.98 -6.01 -22.15
C TYR A 28 -19.45 -6.07 -22.29
N ALA A 29 -18.70 -6.07 -21.19
CA ALA A 29 -17.26 -6.21 -21.22
C ALA A 29 -16.81 -7.55 -21.85
N ILE A 30 -17.53 -8.64 -21.60
CA ILE A 30 -17.18 -9.99 -22.09
C ILE A 30 -17.87 -10.38 -23.40
N THR A 31 -18.68 -9.49 -23.99
CA THR A 31 -19.44 -9.77 -25.24
C THR A 31 -19.05 -8.80 -26.37
N PRO A 32 -17.77 -8.78 -26.80
CA PRO A 32 -17.29 -7.86 -27.83
C PRO A 32 -18.00 -8.04 -29.18
N GLN A 33 -18.11 -6.95 -29.94
CA GLN A 33 -18.65 -6.96 -31.31
C GLN A 33 -17.53 -6.73 -32.33
N ASP A 34 -17.62 -7.39 -33.48
CA ASP A 34 -16.67 -7.29 -34.60
C ASP A 34 -16.95 -6.05 -35.45
N ILE A 35 -16.78 -4.87 -34.86
CA ILE A 35 -17.02 -3.56 -35.49
C ILE A 35 -15.84 -2.59 -35.32
N GLY A 36 -14.77 -3.04 -34.65
CA GLY A 36 -13.57 -2.26 -34.35
C GLY A 36 -13.80 -1.02 -33.48
N PHE A 37 -12.71 -0.28 -33.24
CA PHE A 37 -12.71 0.92 -32.41
C PHE A 37 -13.24 2.17 -33.14
N THR A 38 -14.02 3.00 -32.44
CA THR A 38 -14.37 4.35 -32.90
C THR A 38 -13.14 5.23 -33.06
N GLU A 39 -13.25 6.30 -33.85
CA GLU A 39 -12.15 7.28 -33.98
C GLU A 39 -11.76 7.87 -32.62
N ARG A 40 -12.75 8.14 -31.77
CA ARG A 40 -12.54 8.62 -30.41
C ARG A 40 -11.74 7.65 -29.56
N PHE A 41 -12.03 6.35 -29.63
CA PHE A 41 -11.27 5.32 -28.96
C PHE A 41 -9.84 5.24 -29.53
N LYS A 42 -9.65 5.33 -30.85
CA LYS A 42 -8.31 5.40 -31.45
C LYS A 42 -7.50 6.60 -30.95
N GLN A 43 -8.12 7.76 -30.81
CA GLN A 43 -7.47 8.94 -30.23
C GLN A 43 -7.12 8.74 -28.75
N TRP A 44 -7.99 8.07 -27.98
CA TRP A 44 -7.69 7.68 -26.60
C TRP A 44 -6.49 6.74 -26.51
N LEU A 45 -6.39 5.72 -27.38
CA LEU A 45 -5.24 4.82 -27.46
C LEU A 45 -3.93 5.59 -27.70
N ILE A 46 -3.96 6.56 -28.61
CA ILE A 46 -2.79 7.41 -28.91
C ILE A 46 -2.39 8.26 -27.70
N GLU A 47 -3.36 8.85 -26.98
CA GLU A 47 -3.07 9.65 -25.79
C GLU A 47 -2.44 8.80 -24.69
N VAL A 48 -3.01 7.64 -24.37
CA VAL A 48 -2.44 6.73 -23.36
C VAL A 48 -1.03 6.29 -23.77
N ALA A 49 -0.83 5.90 -25.03
CA ALA A 49 0.47 5.52 -25.55
C ALA A 49 1.50 6.66 -25.46
N SER A 50 1.08 7.91 -25.72
CA SER A 50 1.97 9.08 -25.60
C SER A 50 2.41 9.33 -24.16
N ILE A 51 1.56 9.06 -23.18
CA ILE A 51 1.90 9.20 -21.75
C ILE A 51 2.85 8.07 -21.32
N VAL A 52 2.54 6.83 -21.69
CA VAL A 52 3.35 5.65 -21.33
C VAL A 52 4.74 5.72 -21.95
N ASN A 53 4.85 6.18 -23.19
CA ASN A 53 6.12 6.30 -23.91
C ASN A 53 6.84 7.65 -23.67
N ASN A 54 6.34 8.50 -22.77
CA ASN A 54 7.03 9.73 -22.43
C ASN A 54 8.33 9.42 -21.68
N PRO A 55 9.52 9.84 -22.17
CA PRO A 55 10.80 9.58 -21.50
C PRO A 55 10.88 10.10 -20.07
N GLU A 56 10.16 11.18 -19.75
CA GLU A 56 10.11 11.74 -18.40
C GLU A 56 9.33 10.85 -17.42
N LEU A 57 8.51 9.92 -17.93
CA LEU A 57 7.57 9.10 -17.18
C LEU A 57 7.77 7.60 -17.36
N SER A 58 8.67 7.16 -18.26
CA SER A 58 8.83 5.76 -18.65
C SER A 58 9.12 4.84 -17.48
N ASP A 59 9.81 5.33 -16.45
CA ASP A 59 10.15 4.57 -15.25
C ASP A 59 8.95 4.24 -14.33
N ASN A 60 7.75 4.75 -14.63
CA ASN A 60 6.51 4.34 -13.96
C ASN A 60 5.90 3.05 -14.53
N PHE A 61 6.48 2.52 -15.61
CA PHE A 61 5.94 1.42 -16.39
C PHE A 61 7.00 0.34 -16.57
N ASN A 62 6.59 -0.91 -16.42
CA ASN A 62 7.47 -2.03 -16.74
C ASN A 62 7.50 -2.30 -18.25
N GLU A 63 8.41 -3.18 -18.67
CA GLU A 63 8.60 -3.52 -20.08
C GLU A 63 7.32 -4.06 -20.73
N LYS A 64 6.53 -4.87 -20.01
CA LYS A 64 5.25 -5.42 -20.49
C LYS A 64 4.25 -4.30 -20.85
N ILE A 65 4.15 -3.29 -19.98
CA ILE A 65 3.28 -2.12 -20.20
C ILE A 65 3.80 -1.29 -21.38
N ILE A 66 5.10 -1.00 -21.41
CA ILE A 66 5.72 -0.22 -22.49
C ILE A 66 5.54 -0.92 -23.84
N GLU A 67 5.73 -2.24 -23.91
CA GLU A 67 5.55 -3.02 -25.13
C GLU A 67 4.09 -3.03 -25.59
N PHE A 68 3.14 -3.24 -24.67
CA PHE A 68 1.71 -3.24 -24.99
C PHE A 68 1.27 -1.90 -25.59
N TRP A 69 1.61 -0.78 -24.94
CA TRP A 69 1.22 0.55 -25.39
C TRP A 69 2.11 1.11 -26.51
N GLY A 70 3.34 0.64 -26.65
CA GLY A 70 4.22 0.93 -27.79
C GLY A 70 3.65 0.42 -29.11
N ASN A 71 2.80 -0.61 -29.06
CA ASN A 71 2.09 -1.17 -30.20
C ASN A 71 0.71 -0.54 -30.45
N ALA A 72 0.41 0.64 -29.90
CA ALA A 72 -0.93 1.25 -29.99
C ALA A 72 -1.47 1.44 -31.42
N GLN A 73 -0.60 1.64 -32.42
CA GLN A 73 -1.02 1.67 -33.83
C GLN A 73 -1.54 0.31 -34.31
N HIS A 74 -0.93 -0.79 -33.87
CA HIS A 74 -1.42 -2.13 -34.16
C HIS A 74 -2.72 -2.44 -33.39
N LEU A 75 -2.84 -1.95 -32.15
CA LEU A 75 -4.09 -2.04 -31.37
C LEU A 75 -5.24 -1.30 -32.06
N SER A 76 -4.99 -0.21 -32.80
CA SER A 76 -6.05 0.51 -33.50
C SER A 76 -6.74 -0.28 -34.62
N ASN A 77 -6.12 -1.38 -35.08
CA ASN A 77 -6.66 -2.31 -36.08
C ASN A 77 -7.33 -3.54 -35.45
N TYR A 78 -7.60 -3.52 -34.15
CA TYR A 78 -8.31 -4.61 -33.47
C TYR A 78 -9.73 -4.76 -34.04
N THR A 79 -10.13 -6.00 -34.33
CA THR A 79 -11.43 -6.34 -34.93
C THR A 79 -12.57 -6.13 -33.93
N TYR A 80 -12.33 -6.39 -32.66
CA TYR A 80 -13.30 -6.22 -31.60
C TYR A 80 -13.34 -4.79 -31.07
N ASN A 81 -14.52 -4.33 -30.67
CA ASN A 81 -14.72 -2.99 -30.11
C ASN A 81 -14.51 -2.87 -28.59
N VAL A 82 -14.00 -3.93 -27.95
CA VAL A 82 -13.60 -3.95 -26.54
C VAL A 82 -12.10 -4.22 -26.47
N LEU A 83 -11.35 -3.35 -25.81
CA LEU A 83 -9.94 -3.58 -25.47
C LEU A 83 -9.85 -4.33 -24.15
N VAL A 84 -9.03 -5.36 -24.12
CA VAL A 84 -8.73 -6.13 -22.91
C VAL A 84 -7.31 -5.83 -22.48
N VAL A 85 -7.15 -5.36 -21.24
CA VAL A 85 -5.84 -5.16 -20.61
C VAL A 85 -5.70 -6.17 -19.46
N ASP A 86 -4.57 -6.85 -19.40
CA ASP A 86 -4.29 -7.83 -18.34
C ASP A 86 -4.31 -7.15 -16.96
N ALA A 87 -4.99 -7.73 -15.97
CA ALA A 87 -4.96 -7.20 -14.60
C ALA A 87 -3.56 -7.08 -14.03
N ASP A 88 -2.64 -7.99 -14.40
CA ASP A 88 -1.27 -7.93 -13.90
C ASP A 88 -0.62 -6.58 -14.25
N MET A 89 -0.96 -5.96 -15.40
CA MET A 89 -0.47 -4.63 -15.75
C MET A 89 -1.04 -3.54 -14.82
N MET A 90 -2.27 -3.73 -14.31
CA MET A 90 -2.90 -2.78 -13.37
C MET A 90 -2.28 -2.91 -11.98
N ASP A 91 -1.94 -4.13 -11.57
CA ASP A 91 -1.20 -4.40 -10.32
C ASP A 91 0.22 -3.83 -10.38
N ASP A 92 0.89 -4.01 -11.52
CA ASP A 92 2.27 -3.57 -11.74
C ASP A 92 2.41 -2.05 -11.72
N SER A 93 1.37 -1.31 -12.14
CA SER A 93 1.42 0.15 -12.18
C SER A 93 0.10 0.81 -11.80
N ARG A 94 0.04 1.28 -10.55
CA ARG A 94 -1.02 2.19 -10.08
C ARG A 94 -1.09 3.48 -10.92
N TYR A 95 0.02 3.93 -11.49
CA TYR A 95 0.03 5.10 -12.35
C TYR A 95 -0.65 4.82 -13.70
N LEU A 96 -0.46 3.62 -14.27
CA LEU A 96 -1.23 3.18 -15.43
C LEU A 96 -2.73 3.16 -15.13
N TYR A 97 -3.15 2.57 -14.01
CA TYR A 97 -4.56 2.57 -13.59
C TYR A 97 -5.15 3.98 -13.55
N LYS A 98 -4.42 4.94 -12.96
CA LYS A 98 -4.80 6.36 -12.95
C LYS A 98 -4.96 6.93 -14.35
N ILE A 99 -3.97 6.72 -15.22
CA ILE A 99 -4.00 7.22 -16.60
C ILE A 99 -5.24 6.70 -17.31
N LEU A 100 -5.52 5.39 -17.22
CA LEU A 100 -6.67 4.79 -17.90
C LEU A 100 -7.99 5.41 -17.41
N VAL A 101 -8.18 5.53 -16.09
CA VAL A 101 -9.42 6.08 -15.51
C VAL A 101 -9.59 7.58 -15.81
N GLU A 102 -8.53 8.37 -15.77
CA GLU A 102 -8.64 9.81 -16.05
C GLU A 102 -8.84 10.09 -17.54
N THR A 103 -8.15 9.34 -18.41
CA THR A 103 -8.28 9.52 -19.86
C THR A 103 -9.59 8.95 -20.40
N LEU A 104 -10.11 7.82 -19.89
CA LEU A 104 -11.41 7.30 -20.34
C LEU A 104 -12.52 8.34 -20.08
N ARG A 105 -12.46 9.07 -18.97
CA ARG A 105 -13.41 10.16 -18.67
C ARG A 105 -13.31 11.26 -19.69
N LYS A 106 -12.10 11.70 -20.04
CA LYS A 106 -11.88 12.74 -21.05
C LYS A 106 -12.45 12.36 -22.41
N TYR A 107 -12.39 11.08 -22.77
CA TYR A 107 -12.87 10.57 -24.05
C TYR A 107 -14.30 10.01 -23.99
N ASP A 108 -14.95 10.05 -22.82
CA ASP A 108 -16.30 9.49 -22.63
C ASP A 108 -16.37 8.03 -23.12
N LEU A 109 -15.34 7.27 -22.74
CA LEU A 109 -15.27 5.82 -22.81
C LEU A 109 -15.62 5.24 -21.44
N VAL A 110 -15.95 3.95 -21.41
CA VAL A 110 -16.28 3.24 -20.19
C VAL A 110 -15.31 2.08 -19.97
N ALA A 111 -15.15 1.66 -18.72
CA ALA A 111 -14.34 0.51 -18.37
C ALA A 111 -14.97 -0.34 -17.28
N TYR A 112 -14.65 -1.63 -17.29
CA TYR A 112 -15.01 -2.58 -16.25
C TYR A 112 -13.76 -3.27 -15.72
N ASP A 113 -13.49 -3.07 -14.45
CA ASP A 113 -12.46 -3.76 -13.69
C ASP A 113 -13.06 -5.01 -13.06
N ALA A 114 -12.88 -6.15 -13.72
CA ALA A 114 -13.44 -7.43 -13.27
C ALA A 114 -12.80 -7.93 -11.96
N ARG A 115 -11.60 -7.43 -11.62
CA ARG A 115 -10.92 -7.84 -10.39
C ARG A 115 -11.50 -7.14 -9.18
N HIS A 116 -11.71 -5.84 -9.28
CA HIS A 116 -12.25 -5.03 -8.19
C HIS A 116 -13.79 -4.92 -8.23
N LEU A 117 -14.43 -5.45 -9.28
CA LEU A 117 -15.86 -5.35 -9.52
C LEU A 117 -16.32 -3.89 -9.56
N VAL A 118 -15.62 -3.10 -10.36
CA VAL A 118 -15.85 -1.65 -10.49
C VAL A 118 -16.09 -1.28 -11.95
N PHE A 119 -17.14 -0.51 -12.19
CA PHE A 119 -17.44 0.11 -13.47
C PHE A 119 -17.08 1.60 -13.44
N PHE A 120 -16.43 2.06 -14.50
CA PHE A 120 -16.01 3.43 -14.71
C PHE A 120 -16.72 4.02 -15.93
N SER A 121 -17.26 5.22 -15.76
CA SER A 121 -17.80 6.06 -16.84
C SER A 121 -17.32 7.50 -16.69
N HIS A 122 -17.74 8.38 -17.61
CA HIS A 122 -17.49 9.81 -17.51
C HIS A 122 -18.01 10.38 -16.18
N ASP A 123 -19.26 10.07 -15.82
CA ASP A 123 -19.98 10.70 -14.72
C ASP A 123 -19.88 9.93 -13.40
N HIS A 124 -19.71 8.61 -13.45
CA HIS A 124 -19.89 7.76 -12.27
C HIS A 124 -18.85 6.63 -12.18
N ILE A 125 -18.46 6.31 -10.94
CA ILE A 125 -17.88 5.02 -10.55
C ILE A 125 -18.97 4.24 -9.84
N PHE A 126 -19.20 3.01 -10.27
CA PHE A 126 -20.19 2.12 -9.67
C PHE A 126 -19.56 0.77 -9.25
N PRO A 127 -19.79 0.29 -8.02
CA PRO A 127 -20.42 0.99 -6.90
C PRO A 127 -19.60 2.23 -6.48
N ASN A 128 -20.18 3.12 -5.66
CA ASN A 128 -19.46 4.32 -5.21
C ASN A 128 -18.21 3.93 -4.41
N GLN A 129 -17.04 4.22 -4.96
CA GLN A 129 -15.73 3.90 -4.39
C GLN A 129 -14.94 5.17 -4.11
N GLN A 130 -15.31 5.90 -3.04
CA GLN A 130 -14.59 7.11 -2.61
C GLN A 130 -13.09 6.85 -2.39
N GLN A 131 -12.73 5.64 -1.94
CA GLN A 131 -11.33 5.23 -1.76
C GLN A 131 -10.56 5.19 -3.08
N ILE A 132 -11.17 4.74 -4.17
CA ILE A 132 -10.56 4.75 -5.51
C ILE A 132 -10.39 6.18 -6.00
N GLU A 133 -11.40 7.04 -5.84
CA GLU A 133 -11.29 8.47 -6.16
C GLU A 133 -10.16 9.17 -5.40
N HIS A 134 -10.02 8.91 -4.10
CA HIS A 134 -8.92 9.42 -3.31
C HIS A 134 -7.57 8.89 -3.80
N MET A 135 -7.47 7.56 -4.00
CA MET A 135 -6.26 6.93 -4.53
C MET A 135 -5.82 7.54 -5.87
N LEU A 136 -6.75 7.73 -6.81
CA LEU A 136 -6.48 8.31 -8.12
C LEU A 136 -5.89 9.73 -7.99
N ARG A 137 -6.43 10.56 -7.08
CA ARG A 137 -5.90 11.92 -6.84
C ARG A 137 -4.51 11.93 -6.21
N ASP A 138 -4.23 10.96 -5.35
CA ASP A 138 -2.97 10.90 -4.59
C ASP A 138 -1.81 10.28 -5.39
N ILE A 139 -2.11 9.51 -6.45
CA ILE A 139 -1.11 8.97 -7.35
C ILE A 139 -0.54 10.10 -8.22
N LYS A 140 0.77 10.33 -8.10
CA LYS A 140 1.55 11.26 -8.94
C LYS A 140 2.56 10.48 -9.79
N PRO A 141 2.81 10.90 -11.04
CA PRO A 141 3.91 10.35 -11.83
C PRO A 141 5.23 10.52 -11.09
N ILE A 142 6.08 9.51 -11.24
CA ILE A 142 7.51 9.61 -11.00
C ILE A 142 8.14 10.33 -12.20
N THR A 143 8.83 11.44 -11.98
CA THR A 143 9.55 12.13 -13.05
C THR A 143 11.01 11.67 -13.13
N TYR A 144 11.62 11.78 -14.30
CA TYR A 144 13.06 11.53 -14.49
C TYR A 144 13.90 12.36 -13.50
N ALA A 145 13.54 13.62 -13.26
CA ALA A 145 14.22 14.48 -12.28
C ALA A 145 14.15 13.94 -10.83
N GLN A 146 13.06 13.26 -10.45
CA GLN A 146 12.96 12.59 -9.14
C GLN A 146 13.87 11.35 -9.09
N LEU A 147 13.97 10.61 -10.20
CA LEU A 147 14.83 9.43 -10.31
C LEU A 147 16.32 9.76 -10.42
N GLU A 148 16.68 10.93 -10.94
CA GLU A 148 18.05 11.43 -10.95
C GLU A 148 18.65 11.50 -9.53
N GLN A 149 17.82 11.61 -8.48
CA GLN A 149 18.29 11.52 -7.09
C GLN A 149 18.82 10.12 -6.74
N PHE A 150 18.44 9.10 -7.51
CA PHE A 150 18.77 7.68 -7.36
C PHE A 150 19.63 7.15 -8.51
N LYS A 151 20.15 8.04 -9.38
CA LYS A 151 20.83 7.74 -10.66
C LYS A 151 21.87 6.62 -10.63
N VAL A 152 22.52 6.42 -9.49
CA VAL A 152 23.45 5.32 -9.27
C VAL A 152 22.98 4.52 -8.07
N LEU A 153 22.72 3.23 -8.27
CA LEU A 153 22.46 2.33 -7.17
C LEU A 153 23.66 2.34 -6.21
N PRO A 154 23.40 2.51 -4.89
CA PRO A 154 24.48 2.47 -3.92
C PRO A 154 25.29 1.17 -4.01
N LEU A 155 26.62 1.30 -4.07
CA LEU A 155 27.53 0.18 -4.31
C LEU A 155 27.71 -0.71 -3.07
N ASN A 156 27.31 -0.22 -1.89
CA ASN A 156 27.43 -0.94 -0.63
C ASN A 156 26.40 -0.47 0.40
N LYS A 157 26.32 -1.23 1.50
CA LYS A 157 25.41 -1.00 2.63
C LYS A 157 25.50 0.42 3.21
N GLN A 158 26.71 0.99 3.32
CA GLN A 158 26.90 2.32 3.90
C GLN A 158 26.35 3.42 2.99
N GLN A 159 26.58 3.33 1.67
CA GLN A 159 26.04 4.27 0.70
C GLN A 159 24.52 4.20 0.64
N LEU A 160 23.95 2.98 0.67
CA LEU A 160 22.50 2.78 0.65
C LEU A 160 21.83 3.36 1.90
N SER A 161 22.39 3.05 3.06
CA SER A 161 21.94 3.59 4.33
C SER A 161 22.02 5.13 4.36
N SER A 162 23.09 5.72 3.81
CA SER A 162 23.23 7.18 3.73
C SER A 162 22.21 7.82 2.81
N LEU A 163 21.94 7.21 1.65
CA LEU A 163 20.94 7.67 0.68
C LEU A 163 19.53 7.66 1.28
N VAL A 164 19.10 6.53 1.85
CA VAL A 164 17.77 6.40 2.50
C VAL A 164 17.63 7.42 3.63
N ARG A 165 18.69 7.60 4.44
CA ARG A 165 18.64 8.60 5.51
C ARG A 165 18.45 10.01 5.01
N LYS A 166 19.25 10.40 4.02
CA LYS A 166 19.18 11.70 3.39
C LYS A 166 17.78 11.93 2.82
N TRP A 167 17.25 10.96 2.09
CA TRP A 167 15.89 11.03 1.54
C TRP A 167 14.84 11.20 2.64
N LEU A 168 14.89 10.43 3.73
CA LEU A 168 13.94 10.56 4.85
C LEU A 168 14.01 11.95 5.50
N SER A 169 15.20 12.53 5.64
CA SER A 169 15.38 13.89 6.20
C SER A 169 14.93 15.01 5.25
N GLU A 170 15.04 14.82 3.93
CA GLU A 170 14.75 15.83 2.91
C GLU A 170 13.35 15.69 2.29
N SER A 171 12.73 14.52 2.44
CA SER A 171 11.38 14.26 1.95
C SER A 171 10.36 15.19 2.60
N ALA A 172 9.45 15.74 1.80
CA ALA A 172 8.37 16.62 2.26
C ALA A 172 7.26 15.82 2.97
N LEU A 173 7.60 15.19 4.09
CA LEU A 173 6.67 14.48 4.95
C LEU A 173 5.92 15.49 5.84
N PRO A 174 4.62 15.27 6.12
CA PRO A 174 3.85 16.13 7.03
C PRO A 174 4.47 16.24 8.42
N ILE A 175 5.08 15.14 8.89
CA ILE A 175 5.80 15.08 10.17
C ILE A 175 7.28 14.76 9.88
N PRO A 176 8.19 15.74 10.07
CA PRO A 176 9.60 15.57 9.76
C PRO A 176 10.33 14.70 10.78
N PHE A 177 11.47 14.14 10.37
CA PHE A 177 12.37 13.41 11.27
C PHE A 177 13.27 14.39 12.06
N ALA A 178 13.39 14.15 13.37
CA ALA A 178 14.07 15.05 14.31
C ALA A 178 15.47 14.59 14.73
N LYS A 179 15.78 13.28 14.69
CA LYS A 179 17.04 12.72 15.22
C LYS A 179 17.70 11.73 14.26
N ARG A 180 19.03 11.83 14.11
CA ARG A 180 19.87 10.91 13.33
C ARG A 180 20.60 9.95 14.27
N GLU A 181 20.31 8.66 14.18
CA GLU A 181 21.16 7.60 14.78
C GLU A 181 21.84 6.77 13.68
N GLU A 182 22.79 5.90 14.06
CA GLU A 182 23.66 5.17 13.12
C GLU A 182 22.89 4.22 12.18
N PHE A 183 21.64 3.84 12.48
CA PHE A 183 20.79 3.02 11.60
C PHE A 183 19.30 3.39 11.61
N GLY A 184 18.90 4.45 12.34
CA GLY A 184 17.51 4.85 12.49
C GLY A 184 17.29 6.36 12.46
N GLN A 185 16.04 6.76 12.23
CA GLN A 185 15.57 8.13 12.39
C GLN A 185 14.29 8.16 13.21
N SER A 186 14.16 9.14 14.09
CA SER A 186 12.97 9.30 14.91
C SER A 186 12.14 10.52 14.51
N ARG A 187 10.83 10.40 14.64
CA ARG A 187 9.87 11.49 14.46
C ARG A 187 8.87 11.50 15.61
N ASN A 188 8.45 12.70 16.01
CA ASN A 188 7.45 12.88 17.06
C ASN A 188 6.08 12.99 16.40
N LEU A 189 5.25 11.97 16.55
CA LEU A 189 3.92 11.92 15.92
C LEU A 189 2.87 12.68 16.75
N SER A 190 3.04 12.67 18.08
CA SER A 190 2.28 13.47 19.02
C SER A 190 3.14 13.74 20.27
N SER A 191 2.58 14.41 21.28
CA SER A 191 3.27 14.62 22.57
C SER A 191 3.64 13.33 23.29
N ASN A 192 2.92 12.24 22.98
CA ASN A 192 3.02 10.96 23.68
C ASN A 192 3.56 9.84 22.80
N VAL A 193 3.72 10.06 21.48
CA VAL A 193 4.10 9.02 20.52
C VAL A 193 5.35 9.45 19.76
N ILE A 194 6.42 8.68 19.95
CA ILE A 194 7.66 8.79 19.17
C ILE A 194 7.75 7.54 18.31
N GLU A 195 8.03 7.71 17.02
CA GLU A 195 8.31 6.61 16.11
C GLU A 195 9.77 6.65 15.67
N GLU A 196 10.46 5.53 15.81
CA GLU A 196 11.78 5.27 15.27
C GLU A 196 11.67 4.33 14.06
N VAL A 197 12.24 4.75 12.94
CA VAL A 197 12.28 4.00 11.68
C VAL A 197 13.71 3.54 11.43
N THR A 198 13.90 2.23 11.28
CA THR A 198 15.19 1.59 11.05
C THR A 198 15.17 0.84 9.72
N LEU A 199 16.22 1.00 8.92
CA LEU A 199 16.40 0.24 7.68
C LEU A 199 16.90 -1.18 8.00
N LEU A 200 16.19 -2.21 7.52
CA LEU A 200 16.62 -3.60 7.65
C LEU A 200 17.36 -4.01 6.38
N MET A 201 18.61 -4.43 6.52
CA MET A 201 19.49 -4.67 5.37
C MET A 201 20.10 -6.07 5.38
N GLY A 202 20.06 -6.73 4.22
CA GLY A 202 20.88 -7.90 3.91
C GLY A 202 22.31 -7.48 3.55
N MET A 203 23.08 -8.41 2.97
CA MET A 203 24.48 -8.12 2.60
C MET A 203 24.62 -6.95 1.60
N PHE A 204 23.63 -6.70 0.73
CA PHE A 204 23.66 -5.61 -0.25
C PHE A 204 22.27 -5.07 -0.62
N GLU A 205 21.26 -5.30 0.23
CA GLU A 205 19.82 -5.16 -0.14
C GLU A 205 19.02 -4.57 1.01
N ILE A 206 17.95 -3.82 0.70
CA ILE A 206 16.94 -3.49 1.71
C ILE A 206 15.99 -4.68 1.80
N ASN A 207 15.95 -5.31 2.98
CA ASN A 207 15.01 -6.40 3.26
C ASN A 207 13.67 -5.86 3.74
N GLY A 208 13.65 -4.66 4.33
CA GLY A 208 12.46 -4.03 4.87
C GLY A 208 12.75 -2.82 5.74
N PHE A 209 11.72 -2.39 6.44
CA PHE A 209 11.77 -1.31 7.42
C PHE A 209 11.21 -1.79 8.75
N SER A 210 11.86 -1.40 9.83
CA SER A 210 11.44 -1.64 11.21
C SER A 210 10.92 -0.33 11.78
N PHE A 211 9.74 -0.36 12.39
CA PHE A 211 9.10 0.78 13.03
C PHE A 211 8.91 0.47 14.50
N LYS A 212 9.48 1.28 15.37
CA LYS A 212 9.33 1.17 16.81
C LYS A 212 8.58 2.39 17.32
N ASN A 213 7.43 2.17 17.93
CA ASN A 213 6.69 3.25 18.59
C ASN A 213 6.90 3.17 20.09
N TYR A 214 7.29 4.31 20.64
CA TYR A 214 7.42 4.56 22.05
C TYR A 214 6.22 5.41 22.46
N ILE A 215 5.33 4.82 23.25
CA ILE A 215 4.06 5.44 23.63
C ILE A 215 4.08 5.72 25.12
N LYS A 216 4.26 6.99 25.45
CA LYS A 216 4.22 7.47 26.82
C LYS A 216 2.77 7.50 27.32
N ILE A 217 2.44 6.62 28.25
CA ILE A 217 1.13 6.54 28.89
C ILE A 217 1.11 7.41 30.16
N SER A 218 2.20 7.39 30.91
CA SER A 218 2.42 8.22 32.09
C SER A 218 3.89 8.62 32.21
N ASP A 219 4.28 9.35 33.25
CA ASP A 219 5.68 9.70 33.49
C ASP A 219 6.58 8.50 33.76
N THR A 220 6.00 7.38 34.22
CA THR A 220 6.74 6.14 34.54
C THR A 220 6.48 5.01 33.57
N LEU A 221 5.42 5.09 32.76
CA LEU A 221 5.02 4.02 31.85
C LEU A 221 5.16 4.45 30.39
N THR A 222 6.01 3.71 29.66
CA THR A 222 6.12 3.76 28.21
C THR A 222 5.88 2.37 27.64
N LEU A 223 4.98 2.27 26.66
CA LEU A 223 4.74 1.06 25.89
C LEU A 223 5.55 1.08 24.59
N TYR A 224 5.95 -0.10 24.14
CA TYR A 224 6.84 -0.32 23.01
C TYR A 224 6.18 -1.23 21.98
N PHE A 225 5.90 -0.69 20.80
CA PHE A 225 5.31 -1.43 19.69
C PHE A 225 6.33 -1.57 18.58
N HIS A 226 6.68 -2.80 18.21
CA HIS A 226 7.60 -3.08 17.10
C HIS A 226 6.88 -3.69 15.92
N ARG A 227 6.96 -3.04 14.76
CA ARG A 227 6.48 -3.56 13.46
C ARG A 227 7.63 -3.71 12.48
N ARG A 228 7.54 -4.71 11.60
CA ARG A 228 8.48 -4.93 10.50
C ARG A 228 7.72 -5.07 9.20
N HIS A 229 8.01 -4.19 8.25
CA HIS A 229 7.43 -4.22 6.91
C HIS A 229 8.51 -4.67 5.95
N ASN A 230 8.40 -5.91 5.48
CA ASN A 230 9.36 -6.47 4.53
C ASN A 230 9.11 -5.94 3.13
N ILE A 231 10.14 -5.95 2.30
CA ILE A 231 10.02 -5.63 0.89
C ILE A 231 10.01 -6.95 0.12
N ASN A 232 8.97 -7.14 -0.67
CA ASN A 232 8.83 -8.27 -1.58
C ASN A 232 8.60 -7.76 -3.00
N GLU A 233 9.43 -8.17 -3.96
CA GLU A 233 9.31 -7.71 -5.36
C GLU A 233 9.20 -6.18 -5.47
N TYR A 234 9.99 -5.47 -4.67
CA TYR A 234 9.99 -4.02 -4.57
C TYR A 234 8.69 -3.41 -4.00
N ASN A 235 7.80 -4.22 -3.42
CA ASN A 235 6.60 -3.80 -2.70
C ASN A 235 6.80 -3.85 -1.19
N LEU A 236 6.51 -2.74 -0.52
CA LEU A 236 6.52 -2.64 0.94
C LEU A 236 5.26 -3.31 1.50
N GLN A 237 5.43 -4.42 2.19
CA GLN A 237 4.33 -5.21 2.74
C GLN A 237 3.76 -4.52 4.00
N TYR A 238 2.52 -4.02 3.88
CA TYR A 238 1.80 -3.35 4.96
C TYR A 238 1.20 -4.29 6.01
N LEU A 239 1.12 -5.59 5.72
CA LEU A 239 0.58 -6.63 6.61
C LEU A 239 1.63 -7.71 6.89
N PRO A 240 1.54 -8.41 8.03
CA PRO A 240 2.51 -9.44 8.38
C PRO A 240 2.39 -10.65 7.43
N GLU A 241 3.53 -11.28 7.14
CA GLU A 241 3.79 -12.33 6.13
C GLU A 241 2.94 -13.61 6.23
N HIS A 242 1.97 -13.69 7.15
CA HIS A 242 1.21 -14.91 7.43
C HIS A 242 0.19 -15.25 6.32
N LEU A 243 -0.04 -14.37 5.36
CA LEU A 243 -1.08 -14.52 4.34
C LEU A 243 -0.58 -14.57 2.89
N GLU A 244 0.67 -14.22 2.60
CA GLU A 244 1.19 -14.27 1.22
C GLU A 244 2.62 -14.82 1.17
N ASN A 245 2.83 -15.71 0.19
CA ASN A 245 3.94 -16.64 0.10
C ASN A 245 5.32 -15.97 0.02
N LYS A 246 6.28 -16.69 0.63
CA LYS A 246 7.74 -16.69 0.41
C LYS A 246 8.18 -16.14 -0.95
N ALA A 247 8.50 -14.87 -1.03
CA ALA A 247 9.34 -14.37 -2.10
C ALA A 247 10.61 -13.76 -1.52
N ARG A 248 11.70 -13.92 -2.28
CA ARG A 248 13.05 -13.60 -1.83
C ARG A 248 13.21 -12.07 -1.82
N PRO A 249 13.99 -11.50 -0.89
CA PRO A 249 14.39 -10.11 -0.98
C PRO A 249 14.93 -9.81 -2.38
N SER A 250 14.37 -8.80 -3.04
CA SER A 250 14.78 -8.45 -4.39
C SER A 250 16.01 -7.54 -4.32
N ARG A 251 17.08 -7.92 -5.01
CA ARG A 251 18.18 -7.00 -5.31
C ARG A 251 17.65 -5.89 -6.21
N PHE A 252 17.85 -4.64 -5.80
CA PHE A 252 17.69 -3.53 -6.72
C PHE A 252 18.74 -3.65 -7.81
N THR A 253 18.29 -3.78 -9.05
CA THR A 253 19.11 -3.76 -10.27
C THR A 253 18.97 -2.43 -11.00
N GLN A 254 17.95 -1.63 -10.67
CA GLN A 254 17.68 -0.32 -11.23
C GLN A 254 17.31 0.71 -10.14
N ALA A 255 17.60 1.99 -10.41
CA ALA A 255 17.26 3.11 -9.54
C ALA A 255 15.74 3.26 -9.31
N SER A 256 14.95 3.00 -10.35
CA SER A 256 13.48 3.03 -10.34
C SER A 256 12.87 2.12 -9.27
N GLN A 257 13.45 0.93 -9.08
CA GLN A 257 13.00 -0.04 -8.08
C GLN A 257 13.23 0.47 -6.65
N LEU A 258 14.41 1.04 -6.38
CA LEU A 258 14.72 1.62 -5.07
C LEU A 258 13.79 2.81 -4.79
N TRP A 259 13.59 3.68 -5.78
CA TRP A 259 12.66 4.80 -5.65
C TRP A 259 11.22 4.36 -5.39
N SER A 260 10.72 3.33 -6.09
CA SER A 260 9.38 2.76 -5.84
C SER A 260 9.20 2.36 -4.38
N VAL A 261 10.18 1.65 -3.81
CA VAL A 261 10.17 1.30 -2.38
C VAL A 261 10.15 2.54 -1.49
N MET A 262 10.95 3.56 -1.80
CA MET A 262 10.97 4.80 -1.02
C MET A 262 9.64 5.56 -1.10
N GLN A 263 8.94 5.55 -2.24
CA GLN A 263 7.60 6.13 -2.34
C GLN A 263 6.55 5.37 -1.52
N GLN A 264 6.62 4.03 -1.52
CA GLN A 264 5.73 3.22 -0.70
C GLN A 264 5.98 3.45 0.80
N LEU A 265 7.25 3.61 1.18
CA LEU A 265 7.61 4.06 2.52
C LEU A 265 7.03 5.45 2.81
N GLN A 266 7.10 6.40 1.88
CA GLN A 266 6.51 7.73 2.07
C GLN A 266 5.01 7.65 2.39
N LYS A 267 4.27 6.89 1.57
CA LYS A 267 2.84 6.68 1.74
C LYS A 267 2.53 6.02 3.09
N TYR A 268 3.32 5.03 3.47
CA TYR A 268 3.22 4.42 4.80
C TYR A 268 3.38 5.45 5.91
N LEU A 269 4.43 6.26 5.83
CA LEU A 269 4.79 7.22 6.87
C LEU A 269 3.69 8.28 7.05
N ILE A 270 3.00 8.66 5.98
CA ILE A 270 1.84 9.55 6.03
C ILE A 270 0.65 8.82 6.67
N TYR A 271 0.31 7.62 6.18
CA TYR A 271 -0.78 6.82 6.72
C TYR A 271 -0.60 6.52 8.21
N SER A 272 0.57 6.02 8.61
CA SER A 272 0.86 5.64 9.98
C SER A 272 0.92 6.83 10.93
N ALA A 273 1.22 8.04 10.43
CA ALA A 273 1.14 9.25 11.24
C ALA A 273 -0.31 9.58 11.60
N GLU A 274 -1.25 9.44 10.65
CA GLU A 274 -2.69 9.64 10.91
C GLU A 274 -3.23 8.63 11.92
N GLN A 275 -2.80 7.37 11.83
CA GLN A 275 -3.20 6.34 12.79
C GLN A 275 -2.61 6.53 14.19
N GLN A 276 -1.62 7.41 14.34
CA GLN A 276 -0.88 7.64 15.59
C GLN A 276 -1.04 9.05 16.14
N LYS A 277 -1.99 9.82 15.61
CA LYS A 277 -2.24 11.22 15.99
C LYS A 277 -2.68 11.36 17.46
N ASP A 278 -3.29 10.33 18.02
CA ASP A 278 -3.70 10.25 19.43
C ASP A 278 -3.78 8.78 19.90
N LEU A 279 -3.86 8.58 21.22
CA LEU A 279 -3.88 7.23 21.82
C LEU A 279 -5.14 6.42 21.46
N HIS A 280 -6.29 7.08 21.27
CA HIS A 280 -7.53 6.39 20.94
C HIS A 280 -7.50 5.88 19.50
N THR A 281 -7.10 6.73 18.55
CA THR A 281 -6.91 6.32 17.15
C THR A 281 -5.87 5.19 17.06
N PHE A 282 -4.76 5.31 17.79
CA PHE A 282 -3.75 4.25 17.80
C PHE A 282 -4.28 2.93 18.36
N ASN A 283 -5.05 2.99 19.45
CA ASN A 283 -5.70 1.81 20.02
C ASN A 283 -6.67 1.13 19.04
N GLN A 284 -7.47 1.90 18.30
CA GLN A 284 -8.32 1.36 17.24
C GLN A 284 -7.48 0.60 16.21
N TRP A 285 -6.41 1.23 15.73
CA TRP A 285 -5.55 0.65 14.71
C TRP A 285 -4.89 -0.67 15.16
N ILE A 286 -4.36 -0.75 16.39
CA ILE A 286 -3.61 -1.92 16.84
C ILE A 286 -4.44 -3.01 17.54
N ASN A 287 -5.68 -2.74 17.93
CA ASN A 287 -6.54 -3.73 18.60
C ASN A 287 -7.73 -4.18 17.75
N HIS A 288 -8.26 -3.33 16.88
CA HIS A 288 -9.50 -3.61 16.15
C HIS A 288 -9.29 -3.78 14.65
N ASP A 289 -8.29 -3.12 14.07
CA ASP A 289 -7.97 -3.25 12.64
C ASP A 289 -6.96 -4.38 12.37
N THR A 290 -6.54 -4.47 11.10
CA THR A 290 -5.59 -5.47 10.61
C THR A 290 -4.19 -5.35 11.22
N GLU A 291 -3.83 -4.21 11.82
CA GLU A 291 -2.50 -4.03 12.43
C GLU A 291 -2.30 -4.89 13.68
N LYS A 292 -3.39 -5.35 14.31
CA LYS A 292 -3.34 -6.26 15.47
C LYS A 292 -2.53 -7.52 15.19
N TRP A 293 -2.47 -7.93 13.91
CA TRP A 293 -1.72 -9.10 13.47
C TRP A 293 -0.19 -8.92 13.55
N TYR A 294 0.33 -7.70 13.70
CA TYR A 294 1.75 -7.50 14.00
C TYR A 294 2.11 -7.82 15.46
N PHE A 295 1.11 -7.89 16.34
CA PHE A 295 1.29 -7.95 17.79
C PHE A 295 0.69 -9.22 18.40
N ILE A 296 0.57 -10.29 17.61
CA ILE A 296 -0.06 -11.55 18.03
C ILE A 296 0.83 -12.34 19.00
N GLY A 297 2.15 -12.17 18.90
CA GLY A 297 3.12 -12.94 19.68
C GLY A 297 3.59 -12.22 20.96
N GLY A 298 3.56 -12.95 22.08
CA GLY A 298 4.32 -12.61 23.27
C GLY A 298 4.06 -11.22 23.85
N GLY A 299 5.11 -10.43 24.07
CA GLY A 299 5.02 -9.10 24.71
C GLY A 299 4.27 -8.05 23.91
N GLY A 300 4.08 -8.23 22.59
CA GLY A 300 3.28 -7.31 21.78
C GLY A 300 1.79 -7.39 22.12
N ALA A 301 1.28 -8.60 22.32
CA ALA A 301 -0.12 -8.84 22.63
C ALA A 301 -0.49 -8.26 24.01
N ILE A 302 0.38 -8.46 25.01
CA ILE A 302 0.14 -7.95 26.36
C ILE A 302 0.18 -6.41 26.38
N GLN A 303 1.10 -5.79 25.63
CA GLN A 303 1.19 -4.33 25.56
C GLN A 303 0.00 -3.68 24.84
N ARG A 304 -0.52 -4.27 23.75
CA ARG A 304 -1.74 -3.74 23.11
C ARG A 304 -2.97 -3.87 24.02
N LEU A 305 -3.05 -4.94 24.81
CA LEU A 305 -4.09 -5.12 25.82
C LEU A 305 -3.94 -4.12 26.97
N ALA A 306 -2.72 -3.80 27.39
CA ALA A 306 -2.47 -2.75 28.37
C ALA A 306 -2.95 -1.38 27.88
N LEU A 307 -2.70 -1.03 26.61
CA LEU A 307 -3.25 0.19 26.02
C LEU A 307 -4.79 0.18 26.00
N ALA A 308 -5.42 -0.91 25.54
CA ALA A 308 -6.87 -1.04 25.52
C ALA A 308 -7.47 -0.90 26.92
N ARG A 309 -6.85 -1.54 27.92
CA ARG A 309 -7.25 -1.46 29.31
C ARG A 309 -7.14 -0.03 29.86
N TYR A 310 -6.01 0.64 29.61
CA TYR A 310 -5.78 2.02 30.03
C TYR A 310 -6.83 2.98 29.47
N LEU A 311 -7.25 2.78 28.23
CA LEU A 311 -8.26 3.62 27.57
C LEU A 311 -9.71 3.21 27.88
N ASN A 312 -9.92 2.21 28.74
CA ASN A 312 -11.23 1.62 29.02
C ASN A 312 -11.97 1.18 27.75
N ASP A 313 -11.26 0.49 26.86
CA ASP A 313 -11.84 -0.04 25.62
C ASP A 313 -13.04 -0.96 25.94
N PRO A 314 -14.23 -0.71 25.38
CA PRO A 314 -15.43 -1.49 25.69
C PRO A 314 -15.32 -2.96 25.27
N SER A 315 -14.46 -3.28 24.31
CA SER A 315 -14.25 -4.65 23.84
C SER A 315 -13.06 -5.33 24.55
N TYR A 316 -12.54 -4.76 25.65
CA TYR A 316 -11.35 -5.28 26.31
C TYR A 316 -11.42 -6.79 26.62
N ASP A 317 -12.53 -7.26 27.17
CA ASP A 317 -12.68 -8.69 27.49
C ASP A 317 -12.64 -9.58 26.23
N GLN A 318 -13.30 -9.14 25.15
CA GLN A 318 -13.22 -9.82 23.85
C GLN A 318 -11.77 -9.82 23.31
N LEU A 319 -11.06 -8.70 23.40
CA LEU A 319 -9.68 -8.60 22.93
C LEU A 319 -8.73 -9.53 23.71
N VAL A 320 -8.98 -9.73 25.01
CA VAL A 320 -8.24 -10.68 25.86
C VAL A 320 -8.51 -12.11 25.40
N GLU A 321 -9.77 -12.47 25.17
CA GLU A 321 -10.17 -13.78 24.65
C GLU A 321 -9.53 -14.06 23.27
N GLU A 322 -9.52 -13.06 22.38
CA GLU A 322 -8.88 -13.16 21.06
C GLU A 322 -7.36 -13.35 21.15
N ALA A 323 -6.69 -12.69 22.10
CA ALA A 323 -5.23 -12.74 22.26
C ALA A 323 -4.74 -14.04 22.90
N PHE A 324 -5.56 -14.62 23.79
CA PHE A 324 -5.15 -15.70 24.68
C PHE A 324 -4.61 -16.95 23.95
N PRO A 325 -5.24 -17.48 22.87
CA PRO A 325 -4.74 -18.66 22.17
C PRO A 325 -3.30 -18.49 21.62
N CYS A 326 -2.93 -17.26 21.28
CA CYS A 326 -1.61 -16.95 20.75
C CYS A 326 -0.53 -16.82 21.84
N LEU A 327 -0.94 -16.68 23.09
CA LEU A 327 -0.06 -16.56 24.25
C LEU A 327 0.09 -17.89 25.00
N GLU A 328 -0.96 -18.70 25.05
CA GLU A 328 -0.95 -20.02 25.71
C GLU A 328 -0.02 -21.01 24.99
N HIS A 329 0.07 -20.93 23.65
CA HIS A 329 0.86 -21.85 22.83
C HIS A 329 2.23 -21.32 22.41
N ALA A 330 2.58 -20.09 22.79
CA ALA A 330 3.88 -19.50 22.49
C ALA A 330 4.84 -19.68 23.69
N PRO A 331 5.85 -20.59 23.61
CA PRO A 331 6.90 -20.63 24.62
C PRO A 331 7.71 -19.33 24.52
N ASN A 332 7.36 -18.36 25.35
CA ASN A 332 7.94 -17.03 25.28
C ASN A 332 9.05 -16.89 26.32
N MET A 333 10.27 -16.58 25.89
CA MET A 333 11.46 -16.47 26.76
C MET A 333 11.38 -15.29 27.75
N PHE A 334 10.37 -14.42 27.64
CA PHE A 334 10.31 -13.11 28.30
C PHE A 334 9.14 -12.92 29.29
N TYR A 335 8.15 -13.82 29.33
CA TYR A 335 7.01 -13.71 30.25
C TYR A 335 6.74 -15.05 30.95
N LYS A 336 6.16 -15.02 32.15
CA LYS A 336 5.72 -16.23 32.87
C LYS A 336 4.75 -17.02 31.99
N ASN A 337 4.73 -18.35 32.08
CA ASN A 337 3.77 -19.19 31.35
C ASN A 337 2.34 -18.74 31.66
N ILE A 338 1.71 -18.01 30.73
CA ILE A 338 0.30 -17.61 30.80
C ILE A 338 -0.49 -18.82 30.32
N THR A 339 -1.25 -19.42 31.23
CA THR A 339 -2.04 -20.65 30.99
C THR A 339 -3.53 -20.44 31.21
N THR A 340 -3.94 -19.24 31.64
CA THR A 340 -5.34 -18.86 31.88
C THR A 340 -5.57 -17.39 31.51
N ILE A 341 -6.81 -17.04 31.19
CA ILE A 341 -7.23 -15.67 30.88
C ILE A 341 -7.02 -14.75 32.09
N GLU A 342 -7.27 -15.24 33.30
CA GLU A 342 -7.09 -14.47 34.54
C GLU A 342 -5.63 -14.08 34.76
N GLN A 343 -4.68 -15.00 34.47
CA GLN A 343 -3.26 -14.70 34.50
C GLN A 343 -2.88 -13.63 33.48
N LEU A 344 -3.45 -13.68 32.28
CA LEU A 344 -3.24 -12.65 31.26
C LEU A 344 -3.73 -11.28 31.73
N LYS A 345 -4.94 -11.21 32.30
CA LYS A 345 -5.49 -9.97 32.86
C LYS A 345 -4.60 -9.40 33.98
N ILE A 346 -4.12 -10.24 34.89
CA ILE A 346 -3.19 -9.84 35.95
C ILE A 346 -1.89 -9.28 35.35
N GLU A 347 -1.35 -9.92 34.32
CA GLU A 347 -0.10 -9.46 33.69
C GLU A 347 -0.29 -8.11 33.00
N VAL A 348 -1.44 -7.88 32.37
CA VAL A 348 -1.80 -6.56 31.82
C VAL A 348 -1.85 -5.49 32.92
N GLU A 349 -2.49 -5.78 34.06
CA GLU A 349 -2.56 -4.86 35.20
C GLU A 349 -1.17 -4.61 35.83
N ASN A 350 -0.29 -5.61 35.84
CA ASN A 350 1.08 -5.45 36.32
C ASN A 350 1.88 -4.46 35.47
N ILE A 351 1.72 -4.49 34.13
CA ILE A 351 2.35 -3.50 33.23
C ILE A 351 1.86 -2.09 33.58
N LEU A 352 0.54 -1.92 33.75
CA LEU A 352 -0.06 -0.63 34.08
C LEU A 352 0.36 -0.11 35.47
N SER A 353 0.64 -1.01 36.40
CA SER A 353 1.02 -0.71 37.78
C SER A 353 2.54 -0.60 37.97
N SER A 354 3.34 -0.97 36.97
CA SER A 354 4.79 -0.88 37.04
C SER A 354 5.22 0.59 37.15
N LYS A 355 5.96 0.90 38.22
CA LYS A 355 6.51 2.22 38.51
C LYS A 355 7.96 2.33 38.05
#